data_AF-A0A930JTH4-F1
#
_entry.id   AF-A0A930JTH4-F1
#
_cell.length_a   1.000
_cell.length_b   1.000
_cell.length_c   1.000
_cell.angle_alpha   90.00
_cell.angle_beta   90.00
_cell.angle_gamma   90.00
#
_symmetry.space_group_name_H-M   'P 1'
#
loop_
_entity.id
_entity.type
_entity.pdbx_description
1 polymer ?
#
loop_
_entity_poly.entity_id
_entity_poly.type
_entity_poly.pdbx_seq_one_letter_code
_entity_poly.pdbx_strand_id
1 'polypeptide(L)'
;LPVVNFAAGGVATPADAALMMQLGAEGVFVGSGIFKSGDPEKRAAAIVKAVTNYNDPKALAALSEDLGEAMVGINEHEIEVLMAERGQ
;
A
#
# COMPACT_ATOMS: atom_id res chain seq x y z
N LEU A 1 -15.47 10.51 -8.70
CA LEU A 1 -16.43 10.72 -7.58
C LEU A 1 -16.38 12.21 -7.21
N PRO A 2 -17.41 12.80 -6.59
CA PRO A 2 -17.38 14.22 -6.19
C PRO A 2 -16.46 14.50 -4.98
N VAL A 3 -15.80 13.47 -4.46
CA VAL A 3 -14.90 13.50 -3.30
C VAL A 3 -13.65 12.69 -3.60
N VAL A 4 -12.56 13.00 -2.90
CA VAL A 4 -11.28 12.30 -3.05
C VAL A 4 -11.44 10.84 -2.64
N ASN A 5 -10.94 9.93 -3.47
CA ASN A 5 -11.03 8.49 -3.28
C ASN A 5 -9.64 7.89 -3.03
N PHE A 6 -9.42 7.44 -1.79
CA PHE A 6 -8.18 6.77 -1.40
C PHE A 6 -8.36 5.25 -1.43
N ALA A 7 -7.30 4.53 -1.79
CA ALA A 7 -7.22 3.09 -1.54
C ALA A 7 -6.74 2.82 -0.10
N ALA A 8 -7.25 1.77 0.54
CA ALA A 8 -6.86 1.40 1.90
C ALA A 8 -7.01 -0.10 2.12
N GLY A 9 -6.16 -0.65 2.99
CA GLY A 9 -6.17 -2.07 3.36
C GLY A 9 -5.27 -2.92 2.47
N GLY A 10 -4.45 -3.78 3.08
CA GLY A 10 -3.60 -4.74 2.36
C GLY A 10 -2.37 -4.16 1.63
N VAL A 11 -2.22 -2.83 1.53
CA VAL A 11 -1.03 -2.21 0.92
C VAL A 11 0.21 -2.49 1.78
N ALA A 12 1.16 -3.28 1.27
CA ALA A 12 2.34 -3.72 2.01
C ALA A 12 3.66 -3.32 1.33
N THR A 13 3.64 -3.06 0.02
CA THR A 13 4.83 -2.81 -0.79
C THR A 13 4.70 -1.54 -1.64
N PRO A 14 5.84 -0.99 -2.14
CA PRO A 14 5.80 0.09 -3.13
C PRO A 14 4.99 -0.25 -4.38
N ALA A 15 5.03 -1.51 -4.83
CA ALA A 15 4.28 -1.98 -5.99
C ALA A 15 2.77 -1.94 -5.75
N ASP A 16 2.29 -2.35 -4.57
CA ASP A 16 0.87 -2.26 -4.20
C ASP A 16 0.39 -0.80 -4.24
N ALA A 17 1.17 0.10 -3.65
CA ALA A 17 0.85 1.52 -3.63
C ALA A 17 0.78 2.11 -5.05
N ALA A 18 1.76 1.79 -5.89
CA ALA A 18 1.78 2.23 -7.27
C ALA A 18 0.61 1.65 -8.09
N LEU A 19 0.27 0.37 -7.88
CA LEU A 19 -0.88 -0.27 -8.52
C LEU A 19 -2.18 0.47 -8.18
N MET A 20 -2.37 0.88 -6.92
CA MET A 20 -3.55 1.64 -6.53
C MET A 20 -3.64 3.00 -7.21
N MET A 21 -2.52 3.69 -7.36
CA MET A 21 -2.47 4.94 -8.13
C MET A 21 -2.77 4.70 -9.62
N GLN A 22 -2.24 3.62 -10.22
CA GLN A 22 -2.52 3.25 -11.62
C GLN A 22 -3.99 2.88 -11.85
N LEU A 23 -4.67 2.31 -10.84
CA LEU A 23 -6.10 2.02 -10.86
C LEU A 23 -6.98 3.25 -10.60
N GLY A 24 -6.38 4.44 -10.46
CA GLY A 24 -7.09 5.72 -10.37
C GLY A 24 -7.43 6.15 -8.95
N ALA A 25 -6.80 5.58 -7.92
CA ALA A 25 -6.86 6.15 -6.58
C ALA A 25 -6.11 7.49 -6.52
N GLU A 26 -6.62 8.42 -5.71
CA GLU A 26 -6.01 9.75 -5.52
C GLU A 26 -4.98 9.74 -4.36
N GLY A 27 -4.88 8.62 -3.66
CA GLY A 27 -3.91 8.37 -2.61
C GLY A 27 -4.09 6.99 -2.00
N VAL A 28 -3.19 6.62 -1.09
CA VAL A 28 -3.23 5.32 -0.39
C VAL A 28 -3.08 5.51 1.12
N PHE A 29 -3.82 4.74 1.90
CA PHE A 29 -3.63 4.62 3.35
C PHE A 29 -2.86 3.34 3.67
N VAL A 30 -1.78 3.46 4.43
CA VAL A 30 -0.93 2.34 4.83
C VAL A 30 -0.71 2.35 6.33
N GLY A 31 -1.13 1.27 6.99
CA GLY A 31 -0.90 1.05 8.42
C GLY A 31 0.04 -0.12 8.66
N SER A 32 -0.52 -1.33 8.74
CA SER A 32 0.24 -2.56 9.01
C SER A 32 1.37 -2.82 8.02
N GLY A 33 1.20 -2.44 6.75
CA GLY A 33 2.22 -2.59 5.72
C GLY A 33 3.55 -1.91 6.05
N ILE A 34 3.51 -0.80 6.81
CA ILE A 34 4.70 -0.08 7.29
C ILE A 34 5.14 -0.63 8.65
N PHE A 35 4.26 -0.56 9.65
CA PHE A 35 4.64 -0.78 11.06
C PHE A 35 4.84 -2.24 11.45
N LYS A 36 4.39 -3.20 10.64
CA LYS A 36 4.67 -4.64 10.82
C LYS A 36 5.72 -5.18 9.86
N SER A 37 6.52 -4.31 9.25
CA SER A 37 7.63 -4.69 8.36
C SER A 37 8.97 -4.72 9.09
N GLY A 38 9.99 -5.31 8.47
CA GLY A 38 11.34 -5.40 9.02
C GLY A 38 12.08 -4.06 9.13
N ASP A 39 11.76 -3.09 8.27
CA ASP A 39 12.30 -1.72 8.30
C ASP A 39 11.18 -0.68 8.00
N PRO A 40 10.44 -0.25 9.04
CA PRO A 40 9.31 0.66 8.87
C PRO A 40 9.69 2.03 8.28
N GLU A 41 10.84 2.58 8.65
CA GLU A 41 11.27 3.91 8.19
C GLU A 41 11.59 3.88 6.70
N LYS A 42 12.41 2.92 6.27
CA LYS A 42 12.78 2.76 4.86
C LYS A 42 11.56 2.43 4.01
N ARG A 43 10.67 1.56 4.50
CA ARG A 43 9.44 1.20 3.80
C ARG A 43 8.47 2.37 3.67
N ALA A 44 8.28 3.17 4.72
CA ALA A 44 7.44 4.36 4.64
C ALA A 44 7.97 5.33 3.58
N ALA A 45 9.28 5.59 3.57
CA ALA A 45 9.90 6.45 2.56
C ALA A 45 9.76 5.89 1.14
N ALA A 46 9.89 4.57 0.97
CA ALA A 46 9.72 3.90 -0.32
C ALA A 46 8.28 3.99 -0.84
N ILE A 47 7.28 3.75 0.02
CA ILE A 47 5.86 3.85 -0.34
C ILE A 47 5.49 5.27 -0.74
N VAL A 48 5.92 6.29 0.01
CA VAL A 48 5.68 7.70 -0.34
C VAL A 48 6.24 8.02 -1.72
N LYS A 49 7.50 7.65 -1.98
CA LYS A 49 8.13 7.87 -3.29
C LYS A 49 7.44 7.08 -4.41
N ALA A 50 6.94 5.88 -4.13
CA ALA A 50 6.22 5.08 -5.11
C ALA A 50 4.88 5.69 -5.51
N VAL A 51 4.14 6.24 -4.55
CA VAL A 51 2.89 7.00 -4.84
C VAL A 51 3.18 8.19 -5.74
N THR A 52 4.27 8.92 -5.51
CA THR A 52 4.65 10.06 -6.36
C THR A 52 5.10 9.63 -7.76
N ASN A 53 5.78 8.49 -7.89
CA ASN A 53 6.43 8.03 -9.12
C ASN A 53 5.77 6.77 -9.71
N TYR A 54 4.46 6.59 -9.48
CA TYR A 54 3.75 5.34 -9.77
C TYR A 54 3.75 4.88 -11.24
N ASN A 55 4.11 5.78 -12.17
CA ASN A 55 4.24 5.50 -13.60
C ASN A 55 5.69 5.35 -14.07
N ASP A 56 6.68 5.42 -13.17
CA ASP A 56 8.09 5.18 -13.49
C ASP A 56 8.50 3.76 -13.03
N PRO A 57 8.49 2.76 -13.92
CA PRO A 57 8.82 1.38 -13.55
C PRO A 57 10.26 1.22 -13.06
N LYS A 58 11.20 2.08 -13.48
CA LYS A 58 12.60 2.01 -13.02
C LYS A 58 12.71 2.54 -11.59
N ALA A 59 12.04 3.65 -11.29
CA ALA A 59 11.98 4.17 -9.93
C ALA A 59 11.32 3.15 -8.99
N LEU A 60 10.20 2.54 -9.41
CA LEU A 60 9.51 1.53 -8.60
C LEU A 60 10.37 0.30 -8.32
N ALA A 61 11.13 -0.17 -9.30
CA ALA A 61 12.07 -1.28 -9.11
C ALA A 61 13.11 -0.93 -8.04
N ALA A 62 13.79 0.22 -8.19
CA ALA A 62 14.81 0.66 -7.23
C ALA A 62 14.25 0.92 -5.83
N LEU A 63 13.03 1.47 -5.72
CA LEU A 63 12.37 1.72 -4.44
C LEU A 63 11.93 0.43 -3.74
N SER A 64 11.81 -0.69 -4.45
CA SER A 64 11.38 -1.97 -3.90
C SER A 64 12.53 -2.83 -3.37
N GLU A 65 13.77 -2.36 -3.51
CA GLU A 65 14.97 -3.07 -3.09
C GLU A 65 15.26 -2.89 -1.59
N ASP A 66 15.74 -3.96 -0.97
CA ASP A 66 16.33 -3.95 0.38
C ASP A 66 15.41 -3.33 1.47
N LEU A 67 14.09 -3.55 1.37
CA LEU A 67 13.10 -2.99 2.32
C LEU A 67 12.86 -3.86 3.57
N GLY A 68 13.70 -4.87 3.78
CA GLY A 68 13.47 -5.92 4.77
C GLY A 68 12.20 -6.75 4.50
N GLU A 69 11.85 -7.62 5.44
CA GLU A 69 10.66 -8.46 5.31
C GLU A 69 9.38 -7.63 5.27
N ALA A 70 8.47 -8.00 4.37
CA ALA A 70 7.13 -7.42 4.32
C ALA A 70 6.26 -7.93 5.48
N MET A 71 5.14 -7.26 5.73
CA MET A 71 4.16 -7.80 6.66
C MET A 71 3.71 -9.20 6.22
N VAL A 72 3.53 -10.10 7.17
CA VAL A 72 3.00 -11.43 6.90
C VAL A 72 1.52 -11.32 6.55
N GLY A 73 1.13 -11.94 5.43
CA GLY A 73 -0.26 -12.03 5.00
C GLY A 73 -1.08 -12.97 5.88
N ILE A 74 -2.40 -12.82 5.82
CA ILE A 74 -3.38 -13.71 6.47
C ILE A 74 -4.26 -14.26 5.35
N ASN A 75 -4.61 -15.55 5.39
CA ASN A 75 -5.49 -16.13 4.37
C ASN A 75 -6.92 -15.59 4.48
N GLU A 76 -7.64 -15.54 3.37
CA GLU A 76 -9.04 -15.05 3.35
C GLU A 76 -9.96 -15.82 4.30
N HIS A 77 -9.74 -17.12 4.48
CA HIS A 77 -10.52 -17.97 5.41
C HIS A 77 -10.20 -17.72 6.88
N GLU A 78 -9.12 -16.98 7.16
CA GLU A 78 -8.64 -16.66 8.50
C GLU A 78 -8.96 -15.19 8.89
N ILE A 79 -9.61 -14.43 7.99
CA ILE A 79 -9.97 -13.04 8.20
C ILE A 79 -11.48 -12.94 8.48
N GLU A 80 -11.82 -12.32 9.60
CA GLU A 80 -13.18 -11.81 9.82
C GLU A 80 -13.43 -10.63 8.88
N VAL A 81 -14.62 -10.57 8.27
CA VAL A 81 -14.99 -9.46 7.39
C VAL A 81 -15.19 -8.20 8.24
N LEU A 82 -14.24 -7.25 8.11
CA LEU A 82 -14.22 -5.98 8.86
C LEU A 82 -14.68 -4.77 8.03
N MET A 83 -15.18 -5.00 6.81
CA MET A 83 -15.70 -3.93 5.95
C MET A 83 -17.01 -3.39 6.56
N ALA A 84 -17.08 -2.08 6.80
CA ALA A 84 -18.31 -1.44 7.25
C ALA A 84 -19.32 -1.35 6.10
N GLU A 85 -20.58 -1.72 6.36
CA GLU A 85 -21.67 -1.50 5.42
C GLU A 85 -21.92 0.01 5.22
N ARG A 86 -22.23 0.41 3.99
CA ARG A 86 -22.19 1.81 3.59
C ARG A 86 -23.53 2.48 3.90
N GLY A 87 -23.64 3.06 5.09
CA GLY A 87 -24.89 3.68 5.58
C GLY A 87 -25.84 2.69 6.25
N GLN A 88 -25.35 1.47 6.52
CA GLN A 88 -26.07 0.19 6.40
C GLN A 88 -26.29 -0.12 4.92
#